data_AF-A0A2S7II22-F1
#
_entry.id   AF-A0A2S7II22-F1
#
_cell.length_a   1.000
_cell.length_b   1.000
_cell.length_c   1.000
_cell.angle_alpha   90.00
_cell.angle_beta   90.00
_cell.angle_gamma   90.00
#
_symmetry.space_group_name_H-M   'P 1'
#
loop_
_entity.id
_entity.type
_entity.pdbx_description
1 polymer ?
#
loop_
_entity_poly.entity_id
_entity_poly.type
_entity_poly.pdbx_seq_one_letter_code
_entity_poly.pdbx_strand_id
1 'polypeptide(L)'
;MKMLYSGALMLLGLAAQAQEWQSVPTQNTCATRHESAATLVGDSLYAIGGRGTRPLEALNLNTLIWQRLPSPPLEMHHFQAITYNGEIYVLGAFEGKFPHETPIPNIYIYNPTKGEWRKGPAIPKDRLRGSTGVVVYRNKIYMSCGIMDGHYDGHVAWLDEYDPKTDTWKKLADAPRTRDHIAAAVVGDKMYLAGGRNSTARINKVLETTIAEVDVYDFKKGTWETLPATSNIPTQRAGGTAVTHQGKVWVIGGESPQLLAHNEAEILDPKTNTWTKGPTLKKGRHATQAVVYKGKIYIGAGSANHGGGPELNDLEVLK
;
A
#
# COMPACT_ATOMS: atom_id res chain seq x y z
N MET A 1 14.70 15.94 -70.77
CA MET A 1 15.21 15.09 -69.68
C MET A 1 14.57 15.59 -68.39
N LYS A 2 13.69 14.81 -67.75
CA LYS A 2 12.89 15.22 -66.58
C LYS A 2 13.76 15.26 -65.32
N MET A 3 13.78 16.38 -64.61
CA MET A 3 14.30 16.46 -63.24
C MET A 3 13.27 15.86 -62.28
N LEU A 4 13.65 14.81 -61.55
CA LEU A 4 12.90 14.25 -60.44
C LEU A 4 13.40 14.89 -59.15
N TYR A 5 12.53 15.65 -58.48
CA TYR A 5 12.73 16.06 -57.09
C TYR A 5 12.35 14.88 -56.20
N SER A 6 13.34 14.30 -55.53
CA SER A 6 13.10 13.30 -54.48
C SER A 6 12.89 14.05 -53.16
N GLY A 7 11.63 14.13 -52.72
CA GLY A 7 11.27 14.67 -51.41
C GLY A 7 11.57 13.64 -50.32
N ALA A 8 12.49 13.97 -49.41
CA ALA A 8 12.73 13.17 -48.21
C ALA A 8 11.61 13.43 -47.19
N LEU A 9 10.73 12.46 -46.99
CA LEU A 9 9.78 12.44 -45.87
C LEU A 9 10.57 12.07 -44.59
N MET A 10 10.85 13.04 -43.73
CA MET A 10 11.30 12.75 -42.35
C MET A 10 10.09 12.30 -41.52
N LEU A 11 10.00 10.99 -41.28
CA LEU A 11 9.17 10.46 -40.19
C LEU A 11 9.83 10.80 -38.85
N LEU A 12 9.30 11.81 -38.17
CA LEU A 12 9.57 12.05 -36.75
C LEU A 12 8.91 10.92 -35.95
N GLY A 13 9.68 9.88 -35.66
CA GLY A 13 9.29 8.88 -34.67
C GLY A 13 9.21 9.52 -33.30
N LEU A 14 8.02 9.61 -32.72
CA LEU A 14 7.83 9.86 -31.30
C LEU A 14 8.44 8.68 -30.54
N ALA A 15 9.68 8.82 -30.10
CA ALA A 15 10.27 7.88 -29.17
C ALA A 15 9.45 7.95 -27.86
N ALA A 16 8.70 6.89 -27.58
CA ALA A 16 8.08 6.72 -26.27
C ALA A 16 9.21 6.65 -25.24
N GLN A 17 9.29 7.66 -24.37
CA GLN A 17 10.27 7.68 -23.30
C GLN A 17 9.94 6.51 -22.35
N ALA A 18 10.92 5.64 -22.09
CA ALA A 18 10.74 4.52 -21.17
C ALA A 18 10.43 5.07 -19.77
N GLN A 19 9.44 4.47 -19.09
CA GLN A 19 9.10 4.86 -17.73
C GLN A 19 10.29 4.62 -16.80
N GLU A 20 10.56 5.57 -15.91
CA GLU A 20 11.62 5.45 -14.91
C GLU A 20 11.24 6.11 -13.58
N TRP A 21 11.76 5.55 -12.48
CA TRP A 21 11.67 6.19 -11.17
C TRP A 21 12.66 7.34 -11.07
N GLN A 22 12.21 8.46 -10.53
CA GLN A 22 13.00 9.65 -10.32
C GLN A 22 12.81 10.16 -8.90
N SER A 23 13.90 10.58 -8.25
CA SER A 23 13.80 11.33 -7.00
C SER A 23 13.09 12.66 -7.23
N VAL A 24 12.20 13.02 -6.31
CA VAL A 24 11.44 14.28 -6.33
C VAL A 24 11.99 15.18 -5.22
N PRO A 25 12.84 16.17 -5.55
CA PRO A 25 13.29 17.12 -4.55
C PRO A 25 12.11 17.97 -4.08
N THR A 26 11.80 17.91 -2.79
CA THR A 26 10.79 18.74 -2.14
C THR A 26 11.43 20.03 -1.62
N GLN A 27 10.63 21.10 -1.46
CA GLN A 27 11.13 22.39 -1.00
C GLN A 27 11.53 22.39 0.48
N ASN A 28 10.97 21.47 1.25
CA ASN A 28 11.29 21.18 2.65
C ASN A 28 11.17 19.66 2.89
N THR A 29 11.48 19.20 4.10
CA THR A 29 11.45 17.78 4.45
C THR A 29 10.30 17.45 5.40
N CYS A 30 9.80 16.22 5.30
CA CYS A 30 8.94 15.62 6.32
C CYS A 30 9.78 14.78 7.30
N ALA A 31 9.15 14.34 8.39
CA ALA A 31 9.75 13.40 9.32
C ALA A 31 10.03 12.05 8.63
N THR A 32 11.18 11.45 8.95
CA THR A 32 11.44 10.04 8.60
C THR A 32 10.41 9.15 9.29
N ARG A 33 10.03 8.05 8.65
CA ARG A 33 9.06 7.10 9.21
C ARG A 33 9.12 5.76 8.47
N HIS A 34 8.87 4.69 9.22
CA HIS A 34 8.53 3.36 8.70
C HIS A 34 7.31 2.84 9.46
N GLU A 35 6.68 1.80 8.93
CA GLU A 35 5.39 1.25 9.36
C GLU A 35 4.27 2.28 9.31
N SER A 36 4.41 3.16 8.33
CA SER A 36 3.51 4.26 8.04
C SER A 36 2.69 3.97 6.79
N ALA A 37 1.69 4.78 6.55
CA ALA A 37 0.90 4.73 5.34
C ALA A 37 0.90 6.08 4.64
N ALA A 38 0.44 6.08 3.39
CA ALA A 38 0.20 7.28 2.63
C ALA A 38 -1.08 7.17 1.81
N THR A 39 -1.80 8.27 1.68
CA THR A 39 -2.97 8.33 0.80
C THR A 39 -3.08 9.69 0.13
N LEU A 40 -3.97 9.80 -0.85
CA LEU A 40 -4.15 11.01 -1.65
C LEU A 40 -5.52 11.63 -1.35
N VAL A 41 -5.54 12.93 -1.01
CA VAL A 41 -6.78 13.74 -0.99
C VAL A 41 -6.53 15.00 -1.81
N GLY A 42 -7.33 15.18 -2.87
CA GLY A 42 -7.12 16.26 -3.84
C GLY A 42 -5.73 16.15 -4.49
N ASP A 43 -4.96 17.22 -4.42
CA ASP A 43 -3.59 17.31 -4.97
C ASP A 43 -2.50 17.00 -3.94
N SER A 44 -2.87 16.53 -2.74
CA SER A 44 -1.94 16.31 -1.63
C SER A 44 -1.80 14.83 -1.25
N LEU A 45 -0.54 14.39 -1.12
CA LEU A 45 -0.16 13.11 -0.52
C LEU A 45 -0.04 13.31 0.99
N TYR A 46 -0.75 12.51 1.79
CA TYR A 46 -0.70 12.54 3.25
C TYR A 46 0.15 11.39 3.76
N ALA A 47 1.21 11.67 4.51
CA ALA A 47 2.03 10.68 5.22
C ALA A 47 1.53 10.53 6.66
N ILE A 48 1.10 9.32 7.02
CA ILE A 48 0.29 9.06 8.21
C ILE A 48 0.96 7.98 9.07
N GLY A 49 1.05 8.24 10.37
CA GLY A 49 1.54 7.27 11.33
C GLY A 49 3.00 6.84 11.09
N GLY A 50 3.31 5.64 11.55
CA GLY A 50 4.64 5.08 11.69
C GLY A 50 4.98 4.83 13.15
N ARG A 51 5.99 4.01 13.45
CA ARG A 51 6.38 3.74 14.84
C ARG A 51 6.77 5.01 15.60
N GLY A 52 6.31 5.11 16.84
CA GLY A 52 6.38 6.30 17.69
C GLY A 52 5.32 7.34 17.34
N THR A 53 5.26 8.43 18.11
CA THR A 53 4.35 9.54 17.81
C THR A 53 4.82 10.31 16.58
N ARG A 54 4.25 10.00 15.41
CA ARG A 54 4.55 10.68 14.14
C ARG A 54 3.52 11.77 13.83
N PRO A 55 3.95 12.97 13.35
CA PRO A 55 3.01 13.96 12.88
C PRO A 55 2.29 13.48 11.61
N LEU A 56 1.06 13.95 11.42
CA LEU A 56 0.44 13.92 10.10
C LEU A 56 1.11 15.01 9.25
N GLU A 57 1.58 14.66 8.07
CA GLU A 57 2.22 15.60 7.15
C GLU A 57 1.61 15.44 5.76
N ALA A 58 1.36 16.54 5.07
CA ALA A 58 0.80 16.54 3.72
C ALA A 58 1.75 17.24 2.74
N LEU A 59 2.08 16.57 1.64
CA LEU A 59 2.82 17.12 0.53
C LEU A 59 1.85 17.54 -0.57
N ASN A 60 1.77 18.83 -0.87
CA ASN A 60 1.10 19.26 -2.08
C ASN A 60 1.95 18.88 -3.30
N LEU A 61 1.44 18.02 -4.19
CA LEU A 61 2.21 17.48 -5.32
C LEU A 61 2.39 18.46 -6.48
N ASN A 62 1.73 19.62 -6.45
CA ASN A 62 1.96 20.70 -7.41
C ASN A 62 3.07 21.65 -6.95
N THR A 63 3.14 21.96 -5.65
CA THR A 63 4.14 22.89 -5.09
C THR A 63 5.37 22.17 -4.52
N LEU A 64 5.25 20.87 -4.20
CA LEU A 64 6.27 20.07 -3.53
C LEU A 64 6.68 20.62 -2.16
N ILE A 65 5.72 21.22 -1.44
CA ILE A 65 5.88 21.72 -0.06
C ILE A 65 5.13 20.78 0.88
N TRP A 66 5.83 20.28 1.90
CA TRP A 66 5.25 19.57 3.03
C TRP A 66 4.66 20.56 4.04
N GLN A 67 3.49 20.23 4.55
CA GLN A 67 2.83 20.92 5.65
C GLN A 67 2.60 19.94 6.79
N ARG A 68 3.00 20.33 8.00
CA ARG A 68 2.64 19.62 9.22
C ARG A 68 1.20 19.94 9.60
N LEU A 69 0.43 18.91 9.90
CA LEU A 69 -0.98 18.98 10.25
C LEU A 69 -1.19 18.45 11.68
N PRO A 70 -2.39 18.60 12.26
CA PRO A 70 -2.69 18.06 13.57
C PRO A 70 -2.36 16.57 13.66
N SER A 71 -1.54 16.20 14.65
CA SER A 71 -1.09 14.83 14.85
C SER A 71 -2.28 13.89 15.11
N PRO A 72 -2.14 12.60 14.75
CA PRO A 72 -3.13 11.61 15.16
C PRO A 72 -3.26 11.56 16.69
N PRO A 73 -4.44 11.21 17.23
CA PRO A 73 -4.70 11.25 18.67
C PRO A 73 -4.01 10.14 19.48
N LEU A 74 -3.34 9.19 18.79
CA LEU A 74 -2.58 8.09 19.35
C LEU A 74 -1.48 7.67 18.36
N GLU A 75 -0.53 6.86 18.83
CA GLU A 75 0.38 6.15 17.95
C GLU A 75 -0.40 5.17 17.06
N MET A 76 -0.05 5.13 15.77
CA MET A 76 -0.64 4.20 14.81
C MET A 76 0.40 3.79 13.79
N HIS A 77 0.52 2.50 13.56
CA HIS A 77 1.47 1.91 12.63
C HIS A 77 0.95 0.60 12.05
N HIS A 78 1.58 0.08 11.00
CA HIS A 78 1.24 -1.20 10.35
C HIS A 78 -0.20 -1.25 9.81
N PHE A 79 -0.52 -0.34 8.88
CA PHE A 79 -1.82 -0.27 8.23
C PHE A 79 -1.68 0.21 6.78
N GLN A 80 -2.73 -0.01 6.00
CA GLN A 80 -2.93 0.63 4.70
C GLN A 80 -3.99 1.73 4.87
N ALA A 81 -3.61 2.99 4.66
CA ALA A 81 -4.55 4.12 4.73
C ALA A 81 -5.36 4.21 3.43
N ILE A 82 -6.62 4.61 3.55
CA ILE A 82 -7.49 4.83 2.39
C ILE A 82 -8.14 6.22 2.43
N THR A 83 -8.42 6.75 1.25
CA THR A 83 -9.28 7.92 1.07
C THR A 83 -10.69 7.46 0.76
N TYR A 84 -11.66 8.01 1.49
CA TYR A 84 -13.09 7.79 1.26
C TYR A 84 -13.83 9.11 1.45
N ASN A 85 -14.60 9.52 0.43
CA ASN A 85 -15.37 10.77 0.42
C ASN A 85 -14.58 12.02 0.85
N GLY A 86 -13.32 12.13 0.41
CA GLY A 86 -12.45 13.27 0.71
C GLY A 86 -11.84 13.26 2.13
N GLU A 87 -12.03 12.19 2.87
CA GLU A 87 -11.44 11.99 4.21
C GLU A 87 -10.50 10.79 4.21
N ILE A 88 -9.61 10.76 5.21
CA ILE A 88 -8.60 9.72 5.37
C ILE A 88 -9.05 8.79 6.48
N TYR A 89 -9.11 7.49 6.20
CA TYR A 89 -9.49 6.46 7.16
C TYR A 89 -8.27 5.59 7.49
N VAL A 90 -8.09 5.36 8.80
CA VAL A 90 -7.09 4.45 9.37
C VAL A 90 -7.84 3.37 10.13
N LEU A 91 -7.64 2.11 9.74
CA LEU A 91 -8.24 0.92 10.34
C LEU A 91 -7.30 -0.27 10.14
N GLY A 92 -7.48 -1.32 10.94
CA GLY A 92 -6.60 -2.48 10.88
C GLY A 92 -5.14 -2.10 11.17
N ALA A 93 -4.96 -1.20 12.13
CA ALA A 93 -3.69 -0.64 12.56
C ALA A 93 -3.32 -1.16 13.96
N PHE A 94 -2.05 -1.04 14.29
CA PHE A 94 -1.49 -1.37 15.58
C PHE A 94 -1.01 -0.12 16.32
N GLU A 95 -0.94 -0.23 17.65
CA GLU A 95 -0.14 0.62 18.54
C GLU A 95 0.79 -0.24 19.40
N GLY A 96 1.68 0.41 20.16
CA GLY A 96 2.55 -0.28 21.11
C GLY A 96 3.88 -0.75 20.52
N LYS A 97 4.46 -1.80 21.10
CA LYS A 97 5.86 -2.17 20.85
C LYS A 97 6.00 -3.59 20.32
N PHE A 98 6.99 -3.78 19.47
CA PHE A 98 7.41 -5.09 19.00
C PHE A 98 7.81 -6.01 20.18
N PRO A 99 7.51 -7.31 20.12
CA PRO A 99 6.74 -8.01 19.07
C PRO A 99 5.24 -8.11 19.34
N HIS A 100 4.75 -7.56 20.46
CA HIS A 100 3.37 -7.67 20.93
C HIS A 100 2.62 -6.34 20.73
N GLU A 101 2.52 -5.90 19.49
CA GLU A 101 1.70 -4.73 19.17
C GLU A 101 0.20 -5.00 19.37
N THR A 102 -0.53 -4.01 19.87
CA THR A 102 -1.96 -4.13 20.21
C THR A 102 -2.83 -3.56 19.09
N PRO A 103 -3.84 -4.31 18.59
CA PRO A 103 -4.75 -3.79 17.57
C PRO A 103 -5.51 -2.55 18.06
N ILE A 104 -5.57 -1.51 17.25
CA ILE A 104 -6.36 -0.32 17.53
C ILE A 104 -7.84 -0.65 17.29
N PRO A 105 -8.74 -0.51 18.28
CA PRO A 105 -10.10 -1.04 18.21
C PRO A 105 -11.08 -0.18 17.40
N ASN A 106 -10.68 1.02 16.99
CA ASN A 106 -11.54 1.98 16.30
C ASN A 106 -10.94 2.42 14.99
N ILE A 107 -11.81 2.72 14.02
CA ILE A 107 -11.41 3.48 12.84
C ILE A 107 -11.07 4.91 13.29
N TYR A 108 -9.93 5.46 12.87
CA TYR A 108 -9.62 6.88 13.05
C TYR A 108 -9.73 7.60 11.71
N ILE A 109 -10.41 8.74 11.72
CA ILE A 109 -10.75 9.47 10.50
C ILE A 109 -10.23 10.89 10.60
N TYR A 110 -9.42 11.31 9.63
CA TYR A 110 -8.99 12.70 9.49
C TYR A 110 -9.79 13.39 8.39
N ASN A 111 -10.33 14.56 8.72
CA ASN A 111 -11.00 15.44 7.76
C ASN A 111 -10.05 16.55 7.33
N PRO A 112 -9.49 16.52 6.11
CA PRO A 112 -8.54 17.53 5.66
C PRO A 112 -9.14 18.93 5.48
N THR A 113 -10.45 19.04 5.27
CA THR A 113 -11.12 20.34 5.11
C THR A 113 -11.28 21.05 6.46
N LYS A 114 -11.56 20.30 7.52
CA LYS A 114 -11.68 20.82 8.89
C LYS A 114 -10.34 20.88 9.63
N GLY A 115 -9.37 20.06 9.22
CA GLY A 115 -8.10 19.91 9.91
C GLY A 115 -8.21 19.10 11.20
N GLU A 116 -9.17 18.17 11.29
CA GLU A 116 -9.52 17.51 12.55
C GLU A 116 -9.52 15.99 12.43
N TRP A 117 -8.99 15.33 13.47
CA TRP A 117 -9.17 13.90 13.69
C TRP A 117 -10.43 13.63 14.49
N ARG A 118 -11.11 12.52 14.17
CA ARG A 118 -12.17 11.96 15.00
C ARG A 118 -11.97 10.47 15.21
N LYS A 119 -12.37 10.01 16.38
CA LYS A 119 -12.56 8.59 16.65
C LYS A 119 -13.85 8.16 15.97
N GLY A 120 -13.72 7.24 15.02
CA GLY A 120 -14.84 6.63 14.31
C GLY A 120 -15.33 5.34 14.98
N PRO A 121 -16.18 4.59 14.27
CA PRO A 121 -16.78 3.37 14.78
C PRO A 121 -15.77 2.30 15.19
N ALA A 122 -16.22 1.41 16.07
CA ALA A 122 -15.41 0.28 16.54
C ALA A 122 -15.36 -0.81 15.46
N ILE A 123 -14.20 -1.44 15.32
CA ILE A 123 -14.06 -2.74 14.66
C ILE A 123 -14.66 -3.80 15.61
N PRO A 124 -15.42 -4.81 15.12
CA PRO A 124 -15.96 -5.85 15.99
C PRO A 124 -14.86 -6.51 16.83
N LYS A 125 -15.13 -6.77 18.11
CA LYS A 125 -14.12 -7.25 19.07
C LYS A 125 -13.43 -8.55 18.63
N ASP A 126 -14.17 -9.43 17.97
CA ASP A 126 -13.70 -10.70 17.44
C ASP A 126 -13.09 -10.58 16.03
N ARG A 127 -12.91 -9.34 15.54
CA ARG A 127 -12.27 -9.00 14.26
C ARG A 127 -11.08 -8.05 14.41
N LEU A 128 -10.62 -7.78 15.63
CA LEU A 128 -9.46 -6.93 15.90
C LEU A 128 -8.16 -7.56 15.39
N ARG A 129 -7.40 -6.79 14.62
CA ARG A 129 -6.13 -7.18 13.98
C ARG A 129 -5.42 -5.96 13.39
N GLY A 130 -4.12 -6.06 13.16
CA GLY A 130 -3.32 -5.07 12.44
C GLY A 130 -2.65 -5.64 11.19
N SER A 131 -1.82 -4.85 10.53
CA SER A 131 -1.06 -5.23 9.32
C SER A 131 -1.94 -5.77 8.19
N THR A 132 -3.12 -5.18 8.03
CA THR A 132 -4.17 -5.63 7.09
C THR A 132 -4.04 -5.02 5.70
N GLY A 133 -4.64 -5.67 4.69
CA GLY A 133 -4.88 -5.07 3.38
C GLY A 133 -6.23 -4.38 3.34
N VAL A 134 -6.25 -3.09 2.98
CA VAL A 134 -7.47 -2.27 3.03
C VAL A 134 -7.76 -1.64 1.67
N VAL A 135 -8.95 -1.86 1.11
CA VAL A 135 -9.37 -1.27 -0.16
C VAL A 135 -10.77 -0.67 -0.09
N VAL A 136 -11.04 0.30 -0.97
CA VAL A 136 -12.39 0.85 -1.18
C VAL A 136 -12.96 0.26 -2.46
N TYR A 137 -14.20 -0.23 -2.40
CA TYR A 137 -14.94 -0.68 -3.57
C TYR A 137 -16.42 -0.37 -3.42
N ARG A 138 -17.02 0.27 -4.44
CA ARG A 138 -18.44 0.67 -4.50
C ARG A 138 -18.98 1.26 -3.19
N ASN A 139 -18.28 2.28 -2.69
CA ASN A 139 -18.60 3.02 -1.46
C ASN A 139 -18.49 2.25 -0.13
N LYS A 140 -17.88 1.07 -0.14
CA LYS A 140 -17.59 0.27 1.05
C LYS A 140 -16.09 0.07 1.24
N ILE A 141 -15.70 -0.19 2.47
CA ILE A 141 -14.31 -0.43 2.85
C ILE A 141 -14.15 -1.92 3.17
N TYR A 142 -13.14 -2.56 2.60
CA TYR A 142 -12.85 -3.98 2.81
C TYR A 142 -11.51 -4.13 3.50
N MET A 143 -11.48 -4.90 4.58
CA MET A 143 -10.30 -5.19 5.38
C MET A 143 -9.98 -6.69 5.31
N SER A 144 -8.80 -7.03 4.83
CA SER A 144 -8.40 -8.40 4.49
C SER A 144 -7.18 -8.84 5.26
N CYS A 145 -7.23 -10.08 5.76
CA CYS A 145 -6.17 -10.73 6.52
C CYS A 145 -5.67 -9.86 7.68
N GLY A 146 -4.46 -10.09 8.18
CA GLY A 146 -3.84 -9.40 9.30
C GLY A 146 -3.34 -10.38 10.36
N ILE A 147 -2.83 -9.82 11.46
CA ILE A 147 -2.35 -10.56 12.62
C ILE A 147 -2.90 -9.91 13.90
N MET A 148 -3.17 -10.72 14.92
CA MET A 148 -3.83 -10.25 16.16
C MET A 148 -2.85 -9.79 17.23
N ASP A 149 -1.68 -10.43 17.34
CA ASP A 149 -0.66 -10.12 18.35
C ASP A 149 0.63 -9.69 17.64
N GLY A 150 0.62 -8.45 17.12
CA GLY A 150 1.80 -7.80 16.57
C GLY A 150 2.58 -8.58 15.51
N HIS A 151 3.83 -8.93 15.81
CA HIS A 151 4.67 -9.83 15.00
C HIS A 151 4.84 -11.20 15.66
N TYR A 152 4.03 -11.52 16.66
CA TYR A 152 4.20 -12.71 17.49
C TYR A 152 3.44 -13.91 16.93
N ASP A 153 2.11 -13.83 16.85
CA ASP A 153 1.22 -14.91 16.37
C ASP A 153 -0.22 -14.41 16.10
N GLY A 154 -1.09 -15.33 15.66
CA GLY A 154 -2.53 -15.08 15.49
C GLY A 154 -2.88 -14.49 14.12
N HIS A 155 -2.24 -14.97 13.06
CA HIS A 155 -2.57 -14.60 11.69
C HIS A 155 -3.98 -15.05 11.33
N VAL A 156 -4.69 -14.21 10.59
CA VAL A 156 -6.08 -14.48 10.20
C VAL A 156 -6.26 -14.30 8.69
N ALA A 157 -7.23 -15.03 8.13
CA ALA A 157 -7.60 -14.93 6.72
C ALA A 157 -8.87 -14.10 6.53
N TRP A 158 -9.33 -13.39 7.57
CA TRP A 158 -10.64 -12.76 7.58
C TRP A 158 -10.78 -11.69 6.49
N LEU A 159 -11.95 -11.68 5.86
CA LEU A 159 -12.43 -10.58 5.05
C LEU A 159 -13.65 -9.96 5.73
N ASP A 160 -13.57 -8.67 6.01
CA ASP A 160 -14.69 -7.91 6.54
C ASP A 160 -14.99 -6.71 5.65
N GLU A 161 -16.28 -6.47 5.43
CA GLU A 161 -16.82 -5.29 4.76
C GLU A 161 -17.36 -4.33 5.82
N TYR A 162 -16.97 -3.07 5.73
CA TYR A 162 -17.53 -1.97 6.49
C TYR A 162 -18.29 -1.04 5.54
N ASP A 163 -19.54 -0.75 5.89
CA ASP A 163 -20.37 0.23 5.18
C ASP A 163 -20.43 1.53 5.99
N PRO A 164 -19.71 2.60 5.57
CA PRO A 164 -19.72 3.88 6.28
C PRO A 164 -21.08 4.59 6.28
N LYS A 165 -21.99 4.22 5.36
CA LYS A 165 -23.32 4.84 5.26
C LYS A 165 -24.25 4.34 6.37
N THR A 166 -24.17 3.06 6.70
CA THR A 166 -25.02 2.42 7.71
C THR A 166 -24.31 2.18 9.03
N ASP A 167 -23.01 2.41 9.09
CA ASP A 167 -22.15 2.09 10.24
C ASP A 167 -22.28 0.61 10.66
N THR A 168 -22.14 -0.27 9.67
CA THR A 168 -22.27 -1.72 9.89
C THR A 168 -21.11 -2.49 9.31
N TRP A 169 -20.64 -3.47 10.08
CA TRP A 169 -19.69 -4.47 9.64
C TRP A 169 -20.39 -5.75 9.19
N LYS A 170 -19.85 -6.36 8.14
CA LYS A 170 -20.28 -7.65 7.62
C LYS A 170 -19.06 -8.56 7.44
N LYS A 171 -19.11 -9.73 8.08
CA LYS A 171 -18.15 -10.81 7.86
C LYS A 171 -18.39 -11.43 6.49
N LEU A 172 -17.35 -11.57 5.69
CA LEU A 172 -17.39 -12.24 4.39
C LEU A 172 -16.61 -13.55 4.43
N ALA A 173 -16.59 -14.26 3.31
CA ALA A 173 -15.78 -15.47 3.17
C ALA A 173 -14.29 -15.15 3.37
N ASP A 174 -13.64 -15.92 4.22
CA ASP A 174 -12.22 -15.78 4.51
C ASP A 174 -11.37 -16.07 3.25
N ALA A 175 -10.23 -15.41 3.15
CA ALA A 175 -9.24 -15.64 2.10
C ALA A 175 -8.68 -17.08 2.17
N PRO A 176 -8.12 -17.60 1.07
CA PRO A 176 -7.58 -18.96 1.05
C PRO A 176 -6.41 -19.21 2.01
N ARG A 177 -5.75 -18.15 2.48
CA ARG A 177 -4.58 -18.21 3.39
C ARG A 177 -4.47 -16.94 4.25
N THR A 178 -3.90 -17.10 5.43
CA THR A 178 -3.56 -16.00 6.34
C THR A 178 -2.36 -15.22 5.81
N ARG A 179 -2.35 -13.90 6.04
CA ARG A 179 -1.25 -12.99 5.67
C ARG A 179 -1.24 -11.80 6.63
N ASP A 180 -0.08 -11.31 6.99
CA ASP A 180 0.15 -9.96 7.48
C ASP A 180 1.04 -9.19 6.48
N HIS A 181 1.13 -7.86 6.65
CA HIS A 181 1.94 -6.96 5.82
C HIS A 181 1.69 -7.15 4.32
N ILE A 182 0.42 -7.29 3.99
CA ILE A 182 -0.07 -7.68 2.67
C ILE A 182 -0.26 -6.48 1.76
N ALA A 183 0.03 -6.65 0.47
CA ALA A 183 -0.26 -5.64 -0.54
C ALA A 183 -1.64 -5.92 -1.18
N ALA A 184 -2.57 -4.97 -1.09
CA ALA A 184 -3.93 -5.10 -1.62
C ALA A 184 -4.29 -3.97 -2.60
N ALA A 185 -4.83 -4.34 -3.77
CA ALA A 185 -5.30 -3.40 -4.79
C ALA A 185 -6.56 -3.89 -5.52
N VAL A 186 -7.31 -2.99 -6.14
CA VAL A 186 -8.57 -3.31 -6.84
C VAL A 186 -8.47 -2.99 -8.32
N VAL A 187 -8.63 -4.01 -9.17
CA VAL A 187 -8.77 -3.82 -10.63
C VAL A 187 -10.13 -4.31 -11.08
N GLY A 188 -10.92 -3.42 -11.67
CA GLY A 188 -12.29 -3.71 -12.06
C GLY A 188 -13.14 -4.08 -10.84
N ASP A 189 -13.80 -5.24 -10.88
CA ASP A 189 -14.63 -5.76 -9.78
C ASP A 189 -13.89 -6.83 -8.94
N LYS A 190 -12.55 -6.79 -8.92
CA LYS A 190 -11.73 -7.78 -8.21
C LYS A 190 -10.68 -7.11 -7.32
N MET A 191 -10.52 -7.62 -6.10
CA MET A 191 -9.41 -7.28 -5.21
C MET A 191 -8.32 -8.33 -5.32
N TYR A 192 -7.07 -7.89 -5.46
CA TYR A 192 -5.88 -8.72 -5.57
C TYR A 192 -5.05 -8.58 -4.31
N LEU A 193 -4.71 -9.72 -3.72
CA LEU A 193 -3.86 -9.87 -2.56
C LEU A 193 -2.55 -10.53 -3.00
N ALA A 194 -1.43 -9.80 -2.91
CA ALA A 194 -0.12 -10.28 -3.34
C ALA A 194 0.95 -10.03 -2.28
N GLY A 195 1.86 -11.00 -2.14
CA GLY A 195 2.90 -10.98 -1.12
C GLY A 195 2.32 -11.11 0.30
N GLY A 196 2.98 -10.45 1.25
CA GLY A 196 2.72 -10.63 2.67
C GLY A 196 3.42 -11.89 3.21
N ARG A 197 3.21 -12.14 4.50
CA ARG A 197 3.86 -13.25 5.23
C ARG A 197 3.03 -13.67 6.44
N ASN A 198 3.49 -14.69 7.16
CA ASN A 198 2.98 -14.98 8.50
C ASN A 198 4.09 -14.74 9.52
N SER A 199 4.32 -13.47 9.88
CA SER A 199 5.39 -13.03 10.77
C SER A 199 5.28 -13.70 12.14
N THR A 200 6.36 -14.33 12.63
CA THR A 200 6.33 -14.94 13.98
C THR A 200 7.64 -14.82 14.74
N ALA A 201 7.67 -13.87 15.67
CA ALA A 201 8.76 -13.69 16.63
C ALA A 201 8.85 -14.85 17.62
N ARG A 202 7.75 -15.59 17.85
CA ARG A 202 7.71 -16.78 18.73
C ARG A 202 8.75 -17.84 18.36
N ILE A 203 9.03 -17.99 17.07
CA ILE A 203 10.03 -18.95 16.56
C ILE A 203 11.16 -18.26 15.76
N ASN A 204 11.36 -16.96 15.97
CA ASN A 204 12.33 -16.14 15.25
C ASN A 204 12.21 -16.24 13.72
N LYS A 205 10.98 -16.27 13.20
CA LYS A 205 10.68 -16.25 11.77
C LYS A 205 9.80 -15.06 11.39
N VAL A 206 10.31 -13.84 11.61
CA VAL A 206 9.57 -12.60 11.34
C VAL A 206 9.52 -12.28 9.85
N LEU A 207 10.52 -12.70 9.07
CA LEU A 207 10.68 -12.29 7.65
C LEU A 207 10.60 -13.45 6.65
N GLU A 208 10.74 -14.68 7.14
CA GLU A 208 11.02 -15.88 6.34
C GLU A 208 9.78 -16.54 5.75
N THR A 209 8.61 -16.24 6.30
CA THR A 209 7.33 -16.91 5.99
C THR A 209 6.53 -16.16 4.92
N THR A 210 7.22 -15.67 3.88
CA THR A 210 6.59 -14.97 2.76
C THR A 210 5.66 -15.88 1.96
N ILE A 211 4.64 -15.27 1.35
CA ILE A 211 3.58 -15.99 0.62
C ILE A 211 3.67 -15.65 -0.86
N ALA A 212 3.79 -16.69 -1.69
CA ALA A 212 4.00 -16.54 -3.13
C ALA A 212 2.69 -16.36 -3.89
N GLU A 213 1.61 -16.98 -3.41
CA GLU A 213 0.36 -17.04 -4.14
C GLU A 213 -0.35 -15.69 -4.18
N VAL A 214 -1.11 -15.48 -5.25
CA VAL A 214 -1.99 -14.32 -5.42
C VAL A 214 -3.42 -14.78 -5.23
N ASP A 215 -4.10 -14.22 -4.23
CA ASP A 215 -5.52 -14.48 -4.02
C ASP A 215 -6.36 -13.32 -4.52
N VAL A 216 -7.46 -13.66 -5.15
CA VAL A 216 -8.32 -12.71 -5.83
C VAL A 216 -9.75 -12.87 -5.32
N TYR A 217 -10.30 -11.79 -4.77
CA TYR A 217 -11.70 -11.75 -4.37
C TYR A 217 -12.52 -11.11 -5.50
N ASP A 218 -13.48 -11.86 -6.03
CA ASP A 218 -14.45 -11.33 -6.99
C ASP A 218 -15.64 -10.73 -6.24
N PHE A 219 -15.74 -9.41 -6.24
CA PHE A 219 -16.81 -8.70 -5.51
C PHE A 219 -18.20 -8.97 -6.07
N LYS A 220 -18.33 -9.37 -7.34
CA LYS A 220 -19.63 -9.70 -7.96
C LYS A 220 -20.09 -11.08 -7.53
N LYS A 221 -19.17 -12.04 -7.44
CA LYS A 221 -19.46 -13.43 -7.05
C LYS A 221 -19.46 -13.62 -5.53
N GLY A 222 -18.74 -12.78 -4.80
CA GLY A 222 -18.53 -12.91 -3.37
C GLY A 222 -17.59 -14.07 -3.00
N THR A 223 -16.71 -14.48 -3.92
CA THR A 223 -15.87 -15.67 -3.78
C THR A 223 -14.40 -15.36 -4.02
N TRP A 224 -13.53 -16.16 -3.39
CA TRP A 224 -12.10 -16.15 -3.63
C TRP A 224 -11.72 -17.13 -4.75
N GLU A 225 -10.70 -16.76 -5.51
CA GLU A 225 -9.93 -17.64 -6.38
C GLU A 225 -8.44 -17.43 -6.12
N THR A 226 -7.63 -18.49 -6.16
CA THR A 226 -6.18 -18.39 -6.16
C THR A 226 -5.70 -18.47 -7.61
N LEU A 227 -4.86 -17.53 -8.04
CA LEU A 227 -4.26 -17.61 -9.36
C LEU A 227 -3.36 -18.86 -9.47
N PRO A 228 -3.16 -19.42 -10.68
CA PRO A 228 -2.31 -20.59 -10.84
C PRO A 228 -0.88 -20.29 -10.38
N ALA A 229 -0.12 -21.32 -10.01
CA ALA A 229 1.25 -21.17 -9.50
C ALA A 229 2.20 -20.44 -10.48
N THR A 230 1.92 -20.48 -11.79
CA THR A 230 2.62 -19.69 -12.82
C THR A 230 2.43 -18.19 -12.68
N SER A 231 1.47 -17.77 -11.87
CA SER A 231 1.10 -16.38 -11.55
C SER A 231 1.43 -16.02 -10.10
N ASN A 232 2.19 -16.85 -9.39
CA ASN A 232 2.77 -16.46 -8.10
C ASN A 232 3.61 -15.19 -8.26
N ILE A 233 3.69 -14.39 -7.19
CA ILE A 233 4.53 -13.18 -7.18
C ILE A 233 5.99 -13.58 -7.49
N PRO A 234 6.67 -12.92 -8.46
CA PRO A 234 8.02 -13.32 -8.86
C PRO A 234 9.05 -13.21 -7.73
N THR A 235 8.92 -12.18 -6.90
CA THR A 235 9.77 -11.99 -5.72
C THR A 235 8.91 -12.03 -4.46
N GLN A 236 9.10 -13.06 -3.64
CA GLN A 236 8.37 -13.23 -2.40
C GLN A 236 8.81 -12.20 -1.36
N ARG A 237 7.88 -11.32 -0.97
CA ARG A 237 8.13 -10.18 -0.08
C ARG A 237 6.87 -9.77 0.67
N ALA A 238 7.06 -9.03 1.74
CA ALA A 238 5.99 -8.47 2.56
C ALA A 238 6.28 -7.00 2.88
N GLY A 239 5.31 -6.27 3.42
CA GLY A 239 5.49 -4.86 3.81
C GLY A 239 5.72 -3.92 2.62
N GLY A 240 5.47 -4.38 1.40
CA GLY A 240 5.42 -3.56 0.20
C GLY A 240 4.05 -2.92 0.03
N THR A 241 3.88 -2.13 -1.03
CA THR A 241 2.61 -1.48 -1.37
C THR A 241 2.05 -2.05 -2.66
N ALA A 242 0.72 -2.08 -2.79
CA ALA A 242 0.06 -2.33 -4.07
C ALA A 242 -0.74 -1.10 -4.51
N VAL A 243 -0.66 -0.77 -5.80
CA VAL A 243 -1.51 0.28 -6.40
C VAL A 243 -2.13 -0.22 -7.70
N THR A 244 -3.28 0.33 -8.05
CA THR A 244 -3.88 0.12 -9.37
C THR A 244 -3.44 1.23 -10.31
N HIS A 245 -2.75 0.85 -11.37
CA HIS A 245 -2.27 1.79 -12.37
C HIS A 245 -2.42 1.19 -13.76
N GLN A 246 -3.09 1.93 -14.66
CA GLN A 246 -3.40 1.50 -16.04
C GLN A 246 -4.12 0.14 -16.11
N GLY A 247 -5.01 -0.14 -15.17
CA GLY A 247 -5.77 -1.40 -15.12
C GLY A 247 -4.94 -2.63 -14.73
N LYS A 248 -3.77 -2.42 -14.12
CA LYS A 248 -2.88 -3.47 -13.63
C LYS A 248 -2.61 -3.31 -12.13
N VAL A 249 -2.19 -4.40 -11.50
CA VAL A 249 -1.76 -4.39 -10.09
C VAL A 249 -0.25 -4.23 -10.06
N TRP A 250 0.22 -3.15 -9.46
CA TRP A 250 1.64 -2.89 -9.26
C TRP A 250 1.99 -3.19 -7.82
N VAL A 251 2.89 -4.14 -7.58
CA VAL A 251 3.46 -4.41 -6.26
C VAL A 251 4.86 -3.81 -6.22
N ILE A 252 5.11 -2.92 -5.27
CA ILE A 252 6.31 -2.06 -5.25
C ILE A 252 6.98 -2.16 -3.88
N GLY A 253 8.29 -2.40 -3.90
CA GLY A 253 9.11 -2.49 -2.70
C GLY A 253 8.69 -3.63 -1.77
N GLY A 254 9.02 -3.50 -0.50
CA GLY A 254 8.81 -4.52 0.53
C GLY A 254 10.12 -5.06 1.10
N GLU A 255 10.02 -6.07 1.95
CA GLU A 255 11.14 -6.71 2.60
C GLU A 255 10.97 -8.24 2.61
N SER A 256 12.10 -8.90 2.79
CA SER A 256 12.25 -10.34 2.96
C SER A 256 13.50 -10.54 3.84
N PRO A 257 14.01 -11.76 4.05
CA PRO A 257 15.21 -11.96 4.87
C PRO A 257 16.49 -11.27 4.35
N GLN A 258 16.50 -10.74 3.12
CA GLN A 258 17.62 -9.96 2.62
C GLN A 258 17.75 -8.62 3.36
N LEU A 259 18.99 -8.12 3.52
CA LEU A 259 19.26 -6.89 4.27
C LEU A 259 18.58 -5.67 3.64
N LEU A 260 18.81 -5.43 2.35
CA LEU A 260 18.28 -4.25 1.66
C LEU A 260 16.80 -4.45 1.36
N ALA A 261 15.97 -3.45 1.64
CA ALA A 261 14.58 -3.47 1.22
C ALA A 261 14.50 -3.59 -0.31
N HIS A 262 13.46 -4.26 -0.79
CA HIS A 262 13.19 -4.45 -2.20
C HIS A 262 13.03 -3.11 -2.91
N ASN A 263 13.65 -2.98 -4.09
CA ASN A 263 13.47 -1.85 -5.00
C ASN A 263 12.67 -2.24 -6.25
N GLU A 264 12.23 -3.48 -6.31
CA GLU A 264 11.46 -4.04 -7.41
C GLU A 264 10.06 -3.44 -7.48
N ALA A 265 9.62 -3.18 -8.70
CA ALA A 265 8.21 -3.03 -9.04
C ALA A 265 7.83 -4.18 -9.98
N GLU A 266 6.81 -4.95 -9.61
CA GLU A 266 6.31 -6.05 -10.42
C GLU A 266 4.84 -5.80 -10.73
N ILE A 267 4.47 -6.05 -11.99
CA ILE A 267 3.19 -5.63 -12.55
C ILE A 267 2.43 -6.88 -12.98
N LEU A 268 1.35 -7.20 -12.28
CA LEU A 268 0.42 -8.25 -12.67
C LEU A 268 -0.60 -7.65 -13.64
N ASP A 269 -0.77 -8.29 -14.80
CA ASP A 269 -1.87 -8.01 -15.72
C ASP A 269 -3.07 -8.94 -15.43
N PRO A 270 -4.18 -8.43 -14.88
CA PRO A 270 -5.36 -9.24 -14.56
C PRO A 270 -6.03 -9.93 -15.74
N LYS A 271 -5.74 -9.51 -16.98
CA LYS A 271 -6.34 -10.12 -18.18
C LYS A 271 -5.67 -11.43 -18.56
N THR A 272 -4.36 -11.52 -18.33
CA THR A 272 -3.53 -12.68 -18.69
C THR A 272 -3.02 -13.43 -17.47
N ASN A 273 -3.16 -12.86 -16.27
CA ASN A 273 -2.57 -13.35 -15.03
C ASN A 273 -1.04 -13.52 -15.12
N THR A 274 -0.38 -12.67 -15.90
CA THR A 274 1.08 -12.72 -16.07
C THR A 274 1.75 -11.52 -15.42
N TRP A 275 2.91 -11.75 -14.83
CA TRP A 275 3.76 -10.70 -14.28
C TRP A 275 4.73 -10.16 -15.33
N THR A 276 4.96 -8.86 -15.29
CA THR A 276 6.06 -8.19 -15.99
C THR A 276 6.90 -7.41 -15.00
N LYS A 277 8.22 -7.40 -15.18
CA LYS A 277 9.13 -6.55 -14.41
C LYS A 277 8.91 -5.09 -14.81
N GLY A 278 8.64 -4.23 -13.83
CA GLY A 278 8.57 -2.78 -14.01
C GLY A 278 9.93 -2.11 -13.73
N PRO A 279 10.01 -0.78 -13.92
CA PRO A 279 11.16 0.01 -13.49
C PRO A 279 11.38 -0.09 -11.99
N THR A 280 12.63 -0.21 -11.55
CA THR A 280 12.99 -0.32 -10.13
C THR A 280 13.14 1.05 -9.47
N LEU A 281 12.77 1.15 -8.20
CA LEU A 281 13.05 2.30 -7.35
C LEU A 281 14.56 2.60 -7.33
N LYS A 282 14.91 3.89 -7.18
CA LYS A 282 16.29 4.32 -6.95
C LYS A 282 16.78 3.84 -5.60
N LYS A 283 15.89 3.84 -4.59
CA LYS A 283 16.14 3.29 -3.26
C LYS A 283 15.03 2.33 -2.86
N GLY A 284 15.41 1.09 -2.55
CA GLY A 284 14.48 0.10 -2.02
C GLY A 284 13.88 0.55 -0.70
N ARG A 285 12.62 0.19 -0.47
CA ARG A 285 11.85 0.61 0.71
C ARG A 285 10.72 -0.35 1.04
N HIS A 286 10.39 -0.47 2.32
CA HIS A 286 9.20 -1.14 2.83
C HIS A 286 8.49 -0.29 3.89
N ALA A 287 7.35 -0.79 4.38
CA ALA A 287 6.59 -0.21 5.48
C ALA A 287 6.14 1.24 5.20
N THR A 288 5.69 1.45 3.95
CA THR A 288 5.12 2.67 3.40
C THR A 288 4.07 2.32 2.35
N GLN A 289 3.38 3.33 1.82
CA GLN A 289 2.37 3.17 0.78
C GLN A 289 2.65 4.10 -0.39
N ALA A 290 2.40 3.62 -1.61
CA ALA A 290 2.43 4.43 -2.82
C ALA A 290 1.03 5.00 -3.12
N VAL A 291 0.99 6.13 -3.82
CA VAL A 291 -0.24 6.75 -4.31
C VAL A 291 -0.18 6.99 -5.81
N VAL A 292 -1.33 6.96 -6.48
CA VAL A 292 -1.44 7.28 -7.91
C VAL A 292 -2.03 8.68 -8.05
N TYR A 293 -1.29 9.59 -8.69
CA TYR A 293 -1.70 10.97 -8.91
C TYR A 293 -1.41 11.38 -10.35
N LYS A 294 -2.45 11.87 -11.06
CA LYS A 294 -2.36 12.35 -12.45
C LYS A 294 -1.55 11.41 -13.38
N GLY A 295 -1.83 10.11 -13.28
CA GLY A 295 -1.18 9.08 -14.12
C GLY A 295 0.25 8.73 -13.73
N LYS A 296 0.72 9.15 -12.55
CA LYS A 296 2.05 8.82 -12.01
C LYS A 296 1.93 8.10 -10.68
N ILE A 297 2.93 7.30 -10.33
CA ILE A 297 3.01 6.62 -9.03
C ILE A 297 4.04 7.36 -8.18
N TYR A 298 3.63 7.80 -7.00
CA TYR A 298 4.50 8.43 -6.01
C TYR A 298 4.66 7.52 -4.81
N ILE A 299 5.88 7.39 -4.30
CA ILE A 299 6.17 6.65 -3.07
C ILE A 299 7.21 7.40 -2.26
N GLY A 300 6.97 7.56 -0.96
CA GLY A 300 7.88 8.27 -0.07
C GLY A 300 8.01 7.56 1.27
N ALA A 301 9.02 7.95 2.04
CA ALA A 301 9.32 7.34 3.34
C ALA A 301 9.52 5.82 3.29
N GLY A 302 9.39 5.14 4.44
CA GLY A 302 9.65 3.71 4.62
C GLY A 302 11.00 3.43 5.29
N SER A 303 11.40 2.16 5.33
CA SER A 303 12.74 1.74 5.77
C SER A 303 13.53 1.16 4.60
N ALA A 304 14.83 1.50 4.50
CA ALA A 304 15.70 1.06 3.41
C ALA A 304 16.33 -0.32 3.59
N ASN A 305 16.34 -0.84 4.81
CA ASN A 305 16.69 -2.22 5.10
C ASN A 305 15.47 -2.93 5.67
N HIS A 306 15.49 -4.26 5.70
CA HIS A 306 14.54 -5.03 6.49
C HIS A 306 14.53 -4.57 7.96
N GLY A 307 13.36 -4.65 8.59
CA GLY A 307 13.15 -4.16 9.96
C GLY A 307 13.06 -2.63 10.08
N GLY A 308 13.52 -2.08 11.20
CA GLY A 308 13.14 -0.72 11.63
C GLY A 308 13.95 0.45 11.08
N GLY A 309 14.96 0.22 10.22
CA GLY A 309 15.73 1.33 9.67
C GLY A 309 16.89 0.94 8.76
N PRO A 310 17.53 1.92 8.10
CA PRO A 310 17.33 3.35 8.31
C PRO A 310 16.01 3.86 7.73
N GLU A 311 15.31 4.70 8.51
CA GLU A 311 14.08 5.35 8.07
C GLU A 311 14.35 6.37 6.96
N LEU A 312 13.37 6.51 6.08
CA LEU A 312 13.40 7.40 4.92
C LEU A 312 12.38 8.52 5.06
N ASN A 313 12.64 9.62 4.37
CA ASN A 313 11.71 10.72 4.12
C ASN A 313 11.81 11.27 2.70
N ASP A 314 12.62 10.64 1.83
CA ASP A 314 12.70 11.00 0.42
C ASP A 314 11.48 10.51 -0.35
N LEU A 315 11.21 11.16 -1.48
CA LEU A 315 10.10 10.89 -2.38
C LEU A 315 10.62 10.48 -3.76
N GLU A 316 10.04 9.43 -4.32
CA GLU A 316 10.26 9.01 -5.70
C GLU A 316 8.94 9.03 -6.49
N VAL A 317 9.05 9.26 -7.81
CA VAL A 317 7.94 9.23 -8.75
C VAL A 317 8.29 8.40 -9.98
N LEU A 318 7.36 7.55 -10.41
CA LEU A 318 7.38 6.92 -11.72
C LEU A 318 6.68 7.83 -12.73
N LYS A 319 7.39 8.25 -13.78
CA LYS A 319 6.85 9.06 -14.89
C LYS A 319 6.87 8.32 -16.21
#